data_AF-T1I5U4-F1
#
_entry.id   AF-T1I5U4-F1
#
_cell.length_a   1.000
_cell.length_b   1.000
_cell.length_c   1.000
_cell.angle_alpha   90.00
_cell.angle_beta   90.00
_cell.angle_gamma   90.00
#
_symmetry.space_group_name_H-M   'P 1'
#
loop_
_entity.id
_entity.type
_entity.pdbx_description
1 polymer ?
#
loop_
_entity_poly.entity_id
_entity_poly.type
_entity_poly.pdbx_seq_one_letter_code
_entity_poly.pdbx_strand_id
1 'polypeptide(L)'
;MKSKLPTPDPPKGLNFSQWVLKQREPQILTADPTAVRLPLHQIQAVAQNKEPVLPLIVRSLNRVGVTLPEGRRRVTRQILTNMNVAQLQVIVNDLHTHIEQLNEGLMSLLMERDELHMSQDSMLVDIEDITRFFVSSLGRSSHSRVCRYPCRPFFTANNIVLHLC
;
A
#
# COMPACT_ATOMS: atom_id res chain seq x y z
N MET A 1 -17.23 40.79 -18.25
CA MET A 1 -18.11 40.64 -17.07
C MET A 1 -18.46 39.16 -16.93
N LYS A 2 -17.86 38.43 -15.98
CA LYS A 2 -18.23 37.03 -15.70
C LYS A 2 -19.29 37.07 -14.60
N SER A 3 -20.56 36.97 -14.98
CA SER A 3 -21.67 36.75 -14.04
C SER A 3 -21.46 35.39 -13.39
N LYS A 4 -21.12 35.39 -12.10
CA LYS A 4 -21.07 34.17 -11.30
C LYS A 4 -22.53 33.69 -11.17
N LEU A 5 -22.86 32.59 -11.85
CA LEU A 5 -24.17 31.97 -11.75
C LEU A 5 -24.42 31.59 -10.28
N PRO A 6 -25.58 31.88 -9.68
CA PRO A 6 -25.84 31.57 -8.28
C PRO A 6 -25.76 30.06 -8.08
N THR A 7 -24.89 29.61 -7.18
CA THR A 7 -24.93 28.21 -6.71
C THR A 7 -26.28 27.98 -6.02
N PRO A 8 -27.08 27.01 -6.47
CA PRO A 8 -28.40 26.78 -5.90
C PRO A 8 -28.28 26.35 -4.45
N ASP A 9 -29.06 26.98 -3.57
CA ASP A 9 -29.09 26.63 -2.15
C ASP A 9 -29.57 25.17 -1.97
N PRO A 10 -29.04 24.44 -0.98
CA PRO A 10 -29.45 23.07 -0.73
C PRO A 10 -30.95 23.01 -0.38
N PRO A 11 -31.72 22.08 -0.98
CA PRO A 11 -33.14 21.93 -0.71
C PRO A 11 -33.40 21.60 0.76
N LYS A 12 -34.47 22.18 1.31
CA LYS A 12 -34.86 22.01 2.72
C LYS A 12 -35.02 20.52 3.04
N GLY A 13 -34.24 20.02 4.01
CA GLY A 13 -34.31 18.64 4.48
C GLY A 13 -33.08 17.78 4.17
N LEU A 14 -32.15 18.24 3.32
CA LEU A 14 -30.84 17.61 3.18
C LEU A 14 -29.78 18.43 3.89
N ASN A 15 -28.89 17.76 4.63
CA ASN A 15 -27.68 18.41 5.11
C ASN A 15 -26.71 18.67 3.93
N PHE A 16 -25.82 19.65 4.08
CA PHE A 16 -24.89 20.05 3.02
C PHE A 16 -24.08 18.88 2.47
N SER A 17 -23.63 17.97 3.34
CA SER A 17 -22.88 16.77 2.96
C SER A 17 -23.68 15.84 2.04
N GLN A 18 -24.95 15.60 2.35
CA GLN A 18 -25.84 14.79 1.51
C GLN A 18 -26.17 15.48 0.19
N TRP A 19 -26.30 16.81 0.18
CA TRP A 19 -26.51 17.57 -1.04
C TRP A 19 -25.29 17.49 -1.96
N VAL A 20 -24.08 17.66 -1.44
CA VAL A 20 -22.82 17.51 -2.20
C VAL A 20 -22.66 16.09 -2.75
N LEU A 21 -23.01 15.06 -1.98
CA LEU A 21 -22.97 13.66 -2.45
C LEU A 21 -23.97 13.43 -3.59
N LYS A 22 -25.18 13.98 -3.49
CA LYS A 22 -26.21 13.91 -4.54
C LYS A 22 -25.79 14.60 -5.85
N GLN A 23 -24.94 15.63 -5.77
CA GLN A 23 -24.33 16.25 -6.96
C GLN A 23 -23.24 15.38 -7.60
N ARG A 24 -22.63 14.45 -6.84
CA ARG A 24 -21.58 13.54 -7.33
C ARG A 24 -22.12 12.20 -7.84
N GLU A 25 -23.34 11.79 -7.49
CA GLU A 25 -24.02 10.60 -8.03
C GLU A 25 -23.93 10.46 -9.57
N PRO A 26 -24.23 11.50 -10.38
CA PRO A 26 -24.10 11.40 -11.83
C PRO A 26 -22.64 11.25 -12.30
N GLN A 27 -21.67 11.76 -11.54
CA GLN A 27 -20.23 11.62 -11.86
C GLN A 27 -19.70 10.23 -11.52
N ILE A 28 -20.25 9.55 -10.52
CA ILE A 28 -19.91 8.16 -10.21
C ILE A 28 -20.47 7.22 -11.28
N LEU A 29 -21.65 7.53 -11.84
CA LEU A 29 -22.28 6.73 -12.89
C LEU A 29 -21.69 6.98 -14.29
N THR A 30 -21.08 8.14 -14.53
CA THR A 30 -20.34 8.48 -15.76
C THR A 30 -18.83 8.26 -15.65
N ALA A 31 -18.30 8.01 -14.45
CA ALA A 31 -16.91 7.62 -14.27
C ALA A 31 -16.68 6.29 -14.99
N ASP A 32 -15.72 6.28 -15.92
CA ASP A 32 -15.28 5.07 -16.60
C ASP A 32 -14.93 4.02 -15.52
N PRO A 33 -15.56 2.82 -15.52
CA PRO A 33 -15.23 1.77 -14.56
C PRO A 33 -13.75 1.42 -14.56
N THR A 34 -13.01 1.75 -15.63
CA THR A 34 -11.55 1.62 -15.72
C THR A 34 -10.82 2.53 -14.72
N ALA A 35 -11.31 3.74 -14.43
CA ALA A 35 -10.68 4.68 -13.50
C ALA A 35 -10.69 4.21 -12.04
N VAL A 36 -11.74 3.49 -11.62
CA VAL A 36 -11.83 2.85 -10.29
C VAL A 36 -11.11 1.50 -10.27
N ARG A 37 -11.08 0.81 -11.42
CA ARG A 37 -10.43 -0.49 -11.60
C ARG A 37 -8.91 -0.39 -11.69
N LEU A 38 -8.36 0.72 -12.18
CA LEU A 38 -6.92 0.98 -12.24
C LEU A 38 -6.26 0.91 -10.83
N PRO A 39 -6.75 1.63 -9.81
CA PRO A 39 -6.27 1.51 -8.43
C PRO A 39 -6.40 0.08 -7.86
N LEU A 40 -7.52 -0.60 -8.12
CA LEU A 40 -7.74 -1.96 -7.61
C LEU A 40 -6.84 -2.99 -8.28
N HIS A 41 -6.63 -2.88 -9.59
CA HIS A 41 -5.77 -3.77 -10.36
C HIS A 41 -4.30 -3.65 -9.92
N GLN A 42 -3.84 -2.43 -9.62
CA GLN A 42 -2.51 -2.21 -9.05
C GLN A 42 -2.36 -2.88 -7.67
N ILE A 43 -3.34 -2.73 -6.77
CA ILE A 43 -3.33 -3.39 -5.45
C ILE A 43 -3.27 -4.92 -5.59
N GLN A 44 -4.00 -5.47 -6.55
CA GLN A 44 -4.08 -6.91 -6.75
C GLN A 44 -2.82 -7.48 -7.42
N ALA A 45 -2.15 -6.73 -8.30
CA ALA A 45 -0.88 -7.10 -8.90
C ALA A 45 0.24 -7.23 -7.87
N VAL A 46 0.31 -6.32 -6.88
CA VAL A 46 1.30 -6.39 -5.78
C VAL A 46 1.04 -7.60 -4.87
N ALA A 47 -0.22 -7.97 -4.63
CA ALA A 47 -0.58 -9.13 -3.81
C ALA A 47 -0.20 -10.48 -4.44
N GLN A 48 -0.07 -10.54 -5.78
CA GLN A 48 0.23 -11.77 -6.54
C GLN A 48 1.75 -12.06 -6.65
N ASN A 49 2.63 -11.14 -6.29
CA ASN A 49 4.09 -11.30 -6.43
C ASN A 49 4.76 -12.17 -5.35
N LYS A 50 4.00 -13.03 -4.66
CA LYS A 50 4.56 -13.95 -3.65
C LYS A 50 4.85 -15.30 -4.29
N GLU A 51 6.03 -15.44 -4.85
CA GLU A 51 6.53 -16.75 -5.27
C GLU A 51 6.51 -17.70 -4.06
N PRO A 52 5.85 -18.86 -4.16
CA PRO A 52 5.85 -19.82 -3.07
C PRO A 52 7.28 -20.29 -2.77
N VAL A 53 7.57 -20.56 -1.49
CA VAL A 53 8.92 -20.97 -1.05
C VAL A 53 9.39 -22.29 -1.69
N LEU A 54 8.45 -23.20 -2.01
CA LEU A 54 8.77 -24.51 -2.57
C LEU A 54 9.44 -24.44 -3.96
N PRO A 55 8.90 -23.71 -4.96
CA PRO A 55 9.58 -23.44 -6.23
C PRO A 55 11.02 -22.95 -6.09
N LEU A 56 11.28 -22.05 -5.13
CA LEU A 56 12.62 -21.53 -4.88
C LEU A 56 13.58 -22.63 -4.43
N ILE A 57 13.16 -23.42 -3.45
CA ILE A 57 13.94 -24.57 -2.96
C ILE A 57 14.19 -25.59 -4.08
N VAL A 58 13.18 -25.89 -4.90
CA VAL A 58 13.32 -26.82 -6.04
C VAL A 58 14.32 -26.29 -7.06
N ARG A 59 14.28 -24.99 -7.37
CA ARG A 59 15.24 -24.35 -8.28
C ARG A 59 16.67 -24.43 -7.74
N SER A 60 16.88 -24.12 -6.46
CA SER A 60 18.19 -24.21 -5.82
C SER A 60 18.74 -25.64 -5.78
N LEU A 61 17.88 -26.64 -5.57
CA LEU A 61 18.26 -28.06 -5.62
C LEU A 61 18.63 -28.51 -7.04
N ASN A 62 17.87 -28.08 -8.06
CA ASN A 62 18.18 -28.38 -9.46
C ASN A 62 19.55 -27.81 -9.87
N ARG A 63 19.96 -26.67 -9.29
CA ARG A 63 21.27 -26.04 -9.55
C ARG A 63 22.46 -26.91 -9.12
N VAL A 64 22.27 -27.80 -8.15
CA VAL A 64 23.29 -28.76 -7.68
C VAL A 64 23.08 -30.17 -8.23
N GLY A 65 22.16 -30.35 -9.19
CA GLY A 65 21.85 -31.62 -9.84
C GLY A 65 20.91 -32.53 -9.05
N VAL A 66 20.20 -32.01 -8.05
CA VAL A 66 19.24 -32.79 -7.25
C VAL A 66 17.83 -32.45 -7.70
N THR A 67 17.14 -33.43 -8.28
CA THR A 67 15.73 -33.31 -8.66
C THR A 67 14.84 -33.88 -7.58
N LEU A 68 13.81 -33.12 -7.18
CA LEU A 68 12.79 -33.60 -6.26
C LEU A 68 11.67 -34.27 -7.08
N PRO A 69 11.25 -35.51 -6.77
CA PRO A 69 10.19 -36.17 -7.53
C PRO A 69 8.87 -35.39 -7.43
N GLU A 70 8.10 -35.42 -8.52
CA GLU A 70 6.87 -34.64 -8.64
C GLU A 70 5.89 -34.94 -7.48
N GLY A 71 5.31 -33.89 -6.90
CA GLY A 71 4.39 -33.98 -5.77
C GLY A 71 5.05 -33.98 -4.38
N ARG A 72 6.38 -34.09 -4.25
CA ARG A 72 7.05 -33.89 -2.96
C ARG A 72 7.10 -32.42 -2.59
N ARG A 73 6.48 -32.07 -1.46
CA ARG A 73 6.47 -30.70 -0.89
C ARG A 73 7.58 -30.45 0.13
N ARG A 74 8.42 -31.44 0.44
CA ARG A 74 9.40 -31.38 1.54
C ARG A 74 10.74 -31.96 1.12
N VAL A 75 11.81 -31.29 1.54
CA VAL A 75 13.18 -31.81 1.46
C VAL A 75 13.40 -32.75 2.64
N THR A 76 13.80 -33.99 2.37
CA THR A 76 14.04 -35.00 3.40
C THR A 76 15.48 -34.92 3.89
N ARG A 77 15.74 -35.21 5.17
CA ARG A 77 17.10 -35.25 5.75
C ARG A 77 18.08 -36.08 4.92
N GLN A 78 17.64 -37.23 4.40
CA GLN A 78 18.45 -38.12 3.56
C GLN A 78 18.99 -37.41 2.30
N ILE A 79 18.19 -36.54 1.69
CA ILE A 79 18.61 -35.78 0.50
C ILE A 79 19.74 -34.82 0.87
N LEU A 80 19.62 -34.15 2.02
CA LEU A 80 20.61 -33.21 2.52
C LEU A 80 21.92 -33.90 2.92
N THR A 81 21.84 -35.06 3.57
CA THR A 81 23.02 -35.82 4.03
C THR A 81 23.80 -36.47 2.91
N ASN A 82 23.17 -36.71 1.76
CA ASN A 82 23.82 -37.30 0.59
C ASN A 82 24.56 -36.27 -0.27
N MET A 83 24.40 -34.98 0.02
CA MET A 83 25.08 -33.89 -0.68
C MET A 83 26.43 -33.58 -0.04
N ASN A 84 27.39 -33.15 -0.87
CA ASN A 84 28.65 -32.65 -0.37
C ASN A 84 28.50 -31.24 0.22
N VAL A 85 29.46 -30.83 1.06
CA VAL A 85 29.44 -29.53 1.73
C VAL A 85 29.42 -28.37 0.74
N ALA A 86 30.11 -28.46 -0.39
CA ALA A 86 30.10 -27.42 -1.42
C ALA A 86 28.73 -27.28 -2.12
N GLN A 87 28.00 -28.38 -2.35
CA GLN A 87 26.64 -28.36 -2.90
C GLN A 87 25.68 -27.70 -1.91
N LEU A 88 25.78 -28.05 -0.62
CA LEU A 88 25.01 -27.38 0.43
C LEU A 88 25.33 -25.88 0.50
N GLN A 89 26.60 -25.51 0.38
CA GLN A 89 27.04 -24.11 0.35
C GLN A 89 26.40 -23.35 -0.83
N VAL A 90 26.36 -23.95 -2.02
CA VAL A 90 25.73 -23.34 -3.21
C VAL A 90 24.24 -23.10 -2.96
N ILE A 91 23.52 -24.08 -2.40
CA ILE A 91 22.08 -23.93 -2.09
C ILE A 91 21.88 -22.82 -1.04
N VAL A 92 22.69 -22.82 0.03
CA VAL A 92 22.59 -21.83 1.10
C VAL A 92 22.83 -20.42 0.55
N ASN A 93 23.86 -20.22 -0.26
CA ASN A 93 24.15 -18.93 -0.88
C ASN A 93 23.02 -18.46 -1.81
N ASP A 94 22.48 -19.36 -2.63
CA ASP A 94 21.37 -19.06 -3.55
C ASP A 94 20.12 -18.60 -2.77
N LEU A 95 19.78 -19.30 -1.68
CA LEU A 95 18.66 -18.93 -0.82
C LEU A 95 18.93 -17.63 -0.06
N HIS A 96 20.15 -17.39 0.41
CA HIS A 96 20.55 -16.13 1.05
C HIS A 96 20.36 -14.94 0.10
N THR A 97 20.89 -15.03 -1.12
CA THR A 97 20.70 -14.00 -2.14
C THR A 97 19.22 -13.76 -2.44
N HIS A 98 18.41 -14.82 -2.47
CA HIS A 98 16.98 -14.66 -2.71
C HIS A 98 16.25 -13.96 -1.53
N ILE A 99 16.63 -14.25 -0.29
CA ILE A 99 16.13 -13.55 0.90
C ILE A 99 16.49 -12.06 0.83
N GLU A 100 17.74 -11.74 0.48
CA GLU A 100 18.20 -10.36 0.32
C GLU A 100 17.38 -9.61 -0.74
N GLN A 101 17.21 -10.21 -1.92
CA GLN A 101 16.39 -9.63 -3.01
C GLN A 101 14.94 -9.39 -2.59
N LEU A 102 14.32 -10.34 -1.88
CA LEU A 102 12.95 -10.19 -1.39
C LEU A 102 12.84 -9.09 -0.34
N ASN A 103 13.84 -8.96 0.54
CA ASN A 103 13.88 -7.92 1.56
C ASN A 103 14.06 -6.54 0.93
N GLU A 104 14.94 -6.39 -0.07
CA GLU A 104 15.10 -5.16 -0.83
C GLU A 104 13.82 -4.78 -1.58
N GLY A 105 13.19 -5.75 -2.26
CA GLY A 105 11.92 -5.55 -2.95
C GLY A 105 10.79 -5.14 -1.99
N LEU A 106 10.70 -5.78 -0.82
CA LEU A 106 9.75 -5.40 0.23
C LEU A 106 10.02 -3.98 0.72
N MET A 107 11.28 -3.61 0.98
CA MET A 107 11.64 -2.26 1.40
C MET A 107 11.22 -1.23 0.35
N SER A 108 11.48 -1.49 -0.93
CA SER A 108 11.04 -0.62 -2.03
C SER A 108 9.53 -0.40 -2.03
N LEU A 109 8.73 -1.48 -1.94
CA LEU A 109 7.27 -1.39 -1.88
C LEU A 109 6.78 -0.64 -0.64
N LEU A 110 7.47 -0.77 0.51
CA LEU A 110 7.14 -0.04 1.73
C LEU A 110 7.42 1.47 1.58
N MET A 111 8.51 1.85 0.93
CA MET A 111 8.81 3.26 0.64
C MET A 111 7.79 3.86 -0.32
N GLU A 112 7.42 3.14 -1.39
CA GLU A 112 6.38 3.58 -2.33
C GLU A 112 5.03 3.77 -1.63
N ARG A 113 4.66 2.82 -0.75
CA ARG A 113 3.47 2.96 0.10
C ARG A 113 3.56 4.24 0.93
N ASP A 114 4.67 4.49 1.61
CA ASP A 114 4.81 5.64 2.50
C ASP A 114 4.69 6.97 1.72
N GLU A 115 5.25 7.06 0.51
CA GLU A 115 5.11 8.24 -0.35
C GLU A 115 3.66 8.46 -0.83
N LEU A 116 2.98 7.38 -1.25
CA LEU A 116 1.56 7.44 -1.61
C LEU A 116 0.68 7.85 -0.42
N HIS A 117 0.99 7.33 0.77
CA HIS A 117 0.30 7.70 2.01
C HIS A 117 0.54 9.17 2.37
N MET A 118 1.76 9.70 2.21
CA MET A 118 2.04 11.13 2.41
C MET A 118 1.23 12.01 1.45
N SER A 119 1.14 11.63 0.17
CA SER A 119 0.31 12.34 -0.81
C SER A 119 -1.17 12.29 -0.46
N GLN A 120 -1.66 11.12 0.00
CA GLN A 120 -3.04 10.96 0.47
C GLN A 120 -3.32 11.83 1.71
N ASP A 121 -2.44 11.82 2.71
CA ASP A 121 -2.59 12.61 3.92
C ASP A 121 -2.64 14.11 3.61
N SER A 122 -1.80 14.58 2.66
CA SER A 122 -1.87 15.96 2.15
C SER A 122 -3.25 16.29 1.56
N MET A 123 -3.81 15.40 0.75
CA MET A 123 -5.14 15.61 0.17
C MET A 123 -6.25 15.61 1.22
N LEU A 124 -6.13 14.77 2.26
CA LEU A 124 -7.11 14.74 3.37
C LEU A 124 -7.12 16.06 4.15
N VAL A 125 -5.95 16.70 4.31
CA VAL A 125 -5.83 18.01 4.95
C VAL A 125 -6.50 19.09 4.11
N ASP A 126 -6.27 19.12 2.80
CA ASP A 126 -6.94 20.05 1.90
C ASP A 126 -8.47 19.93 2.00
N ILE A 127 -8.99 18.69 2.05
CA ILE A 127 -10.43 18.42 2.24
C ILE A 127 -10.90 18.94 3.61
N GLU A 128 -10.13 18.71 4.67
CA GLU A 128 -10.48 19.17 6.01
C GLU A 128 -10.54 20.70 6.07
N ASP A 129 -9.57 21.40 5.49
CA ASP A 129 -9.50 22.86 5.49
C ASP A 129 -10.63 23.48 4.68
N ILE A 130 -10.96 22.91 3.52
CA ILE A 130 -12.13 23.30 2.73
C ILE A 130 -13.41 23.10 3.56
N THR A 131 -13.54 21.96 4.23
CA THR A 131 -14.71 21.64 5.05
C THR A 131 -14.83 22.61 6.23
N ARG A 132 -13.72 22.92 6.91
CA ARG A 132 -13.67 23.92 8.00
C ARG A 132 -14.01 25.32 7.50
N PHE A 133 -13.53 25.71 6.31
CA PHE A 133 -13.87 26.99 5.69
C PHE A 133 -15.38 27.10 5.44
N PHE A 134 -16.01 26.08 4.88
CA PHE A 134 -17.47 26.05 4.69
C PHE A 134 -18.23 26.07 6.02
N VAL A 135 -17.79 25.31 7.02
CA VAL A 135 -18.42 25.30 8.35
C VAL A 135 -18.31 26.66 9.06
N SER A 136 -17.15 27.32 8.94
CA SER A 136 -16.91 28.63 9.54
C SER A 136 -17.69 29.74 8.82
N SER A 137 -17.76 29.67 7.49
CA SER A 137 -18.53 30.63 6.67
C SER A 137 -20.05 30.45 6.79
N LEU A 138 -20.53 29.28 7.20
CA LEU A 138 -21.96 28.98 7.46
C LEU A 138 -22.39 29.24 8.93
N GLY A 139 -21.55 29.85 9.76
CA GLY A 139 -21.97 30.48 11.01
C GLY A 139 -22.37 29.52 12.15
N ARG A 140 -21.50 28.58 12.53
CA ARG A 140 -21.52 27.98 13.87
C ARG A 140 -20.16 28.10 14.53
N SER A 141 -20.03 29.04 15.46
CA SER A 141 -18.91 29.10 16.40
C SER A 141 -18.92 27.88 17.31
N SER A 142 -17.87 27.06 17.29
CA SER A 142 -17.25 26.48 18.49
C SER A 142 -16.03 25.59 18.19
N HIS A 143 -14.94 25.95 18.88
CA HIS A 143 -13.92 25.09 19.48
C HIS A 143 -12.70 24.56 18.69
N SER A 144 -11.56 25.11 19.15
CA SER A 144 -10.30 24.47 19.50
C SER A 144 -9.33 24.04 18.39
N ARG A 145 -8.25 24.83 18.28
CA ARG A 145 -7.03 24.51 17.55
C ARG A 145 -6.28 23.40 18.31
N VAL A 146 -6.15 22.23 17.68
CA VAL A 146 -5.21 21.18 18.10
C VAL A 146 -4.36 20.85 16.89
N CYS A 147 -3.03 21.04 16.98
CA CYS A 147 -2.10 20.42 16.04
C CYS A 147 -2.26 18.91 16.20
N ARG A 148 -2.86 18.25 15.20
CA ARG A 148 -3.40 16.89 15.30
C ARG A 148 -2.64 15.86 14.49
N TYR A 149 -1.36 16.08 14.20
CA TYR A 149 -0.55 14.99 13.66
C TYR A 149 0.04 14.17 14.80
N PRO A 150 -0.30 12.88 14.93
CA PRO A 150 0.67 11.95 15.49
C PRO A 150 1.81 11.86 14.46
N CYS A 151 3.01 12.30 14.82
CA CYS A 151 4.21 11.84 14.11
C CYS A 151 4.19 10.31 14.19
N ARG A 152 3.86 9.63 13.08
CA ARG A 152 3.90 8.16 13.05
C ARG A 152 5.37 7.74 13.18
N PRO A 153 5.69 6.75 14.03
CA PRO A 153 7.06 6.30 14.19
C PRO A 153 7.55 5.69 12.86
N PHE A 154 8.67 6.22 12.38
CA PHE A 154 9.44 5.63 11.29
C PHE A 154 10.06 4.33 11.81
N PHE A 155 9.62 3.17 11.31
CA PHE A 155 10.29 1.90 11.64
C PHE A 155 11.53 1.77 10.77
N THR A 156 12.69 2.16 11.30
CA THR A 156 13.96 1.75 10.70
C THR A 156 14.25 0.29 11.07
N ALA A 157 14.90 -0.44 10.16
CA ALA A 157 15.21 -1.87 10.29
C ALA A 157 16.07 -2.25 11.54
N ASN A 158 16.50 -1.27 12.35
CA ASN A 158 17.33 -1.46 13.54
C ASN A 158 16.71 -0.93 14.85
N ASN A 159 15.39 -0.70 14.90
CA ASN A 159 14.71 -0.35 16.16
C ASN A 159 15.23 0.95 16.84
N ILE A 160 15.70 1.92 16.04
CA ILE A 160 16.04 3.27 16.51
C ILE A 160 14.99 4.23 15.96
N VAL A 161 14.24 4.85 16.87
CA VAL A 161 13.28 5.92 16.57
C VAL A 161 14.04 7.24 16.53
N LEU A 162 14.33 7.74 15.33
CA LEU A 162 14.79 9.13 15.17
C LEU A 162 13.56 10.02 14.96
N HIS A 163 13.27 10.85 15.95
CA HIS A 163 12.37 11.99 15.79
C HIS A 163 13.16 13.13 15.15
N LEU A 164 12.88 13.45 13.88
CA LEU A 164 13.16 14.79 13.36
C LEU A 164 11.88 15.63 13.52
N CYS A 165 12.00 16.68 14.33
CA CYS A 165 11.10 17.83 14.31
C CYS A 165 11.47 18.75 13.14
#